data_AF-A0A1H5WXT7-F1
#
_entry.id   AF-A0A1H5WXT7-F1
#
_cell.length_a   1.000
_cell.length_b   1.000
_cell.length_c   1.000
_cell.angle_alpha   90.00
_cell.angle_beta   90.00
_cell.angle_gamma   90.00
#
_symmetry.space_group_name_H-M   'P 1'
#
loop_
_entity.id
_entity.type
_entity.pdbx_description
1 polymer ?
#
loop_
_entity_poly.entity_id
_entity_poly.type
_entity_poly.pdbx_seq_one_letter_code
_entity_poly.pdbx_strand_id
1 'polypeptide(L)' 'MANAYKVRATCGSSSCTYVHPQDIIRAVNYESSYAMALMLNDIPSYMSCPSCGNDMHFYPYALVEEWGT' A
#
# COMPACT_ATOMS: atom_id res chain seq x y z
N MET A 1 -12.90 10.91 -11.26
CA MET A 1 -13.18 9.59 -10.66
C MET A 1 -11.92 8.76 -10.70
N ALA A 2 -11.49 8.15 -9.59
CA ALA A 2 -10.38 7.19 -9.62
C ALA A 2 -10.82 5.92 -10.36
N ASN A 3 -10.01 5.47 -11.30
CA ASN A 3 -10.28 4.32 -12.17
C ASN A 3 -9.54 3.06 -11.70
N ALA A 4 -8.59 3.19 -10.75
CA ALA A 4 -7.92 2.05 -10.14
C ALA A 4 -7.70 2.28 -8.64
N TYR A 5 -8.15 1.35 -7.81
CA TYR A 5 -7.90 1.34 -6.37
C TYR A 5 -6.92 0.22 -6.04
N LYS A 6 -5.98 0.50 -5.14
CA LYS A 6 -4.88 -0.39 -4.78
C LYS A 6 -4.58 -0.27 -3.29
N VAL A 7 -3.88 -1.26 -2.75
CA VAL A 7 -3.23 -1.17 -1.44
C VAL A 7 -1.73 -1.16 -1.67
N ARG A 8 -1.05 -0.16 -1.09
CA ARG A 8 0.40 -0.03 -1.15
C ARG A 8 1.01 -0.32 0.21
N ALA A 9 2.24 -0.82 0.19
CA ALA A 9 3.05 -0.99 1.39
C ALA A 9 4.25 -0.04 1.37
N THR A 10 4.55 0.57 2.51
CA THR A 10 5.75 1.37 2.75
C THR A 10 6.48 0.87 3.98
N CYS A 11 7.80 1.09 4.06
CA CYS A 11 8.53 0.77 5.28
C CYS A 11 8.10 1.71 6.42
N GLY A 12 7.86 1.17 7.62
CA GLY A 12 7.54 1.99 8.80
C GLY A 12 8.74 2.69 9.44
N SER A 13 9.96 2.35 9.02
CA SER A 13 11.18 2.97 9.54
C SER A 13 11.54 4.23 8.75
N SER A 14 11.65 5.36 9.45
CA SER A 14 12.09 6.64 8.89
C SER A 14 13.56 6.67 8.48
N SER A 15 14.38 5.73 8.98
CA SER A 15 15.80 5.60 8.63
C SER A 15 16.05 4.66 7.44
N CYS A 16 15.01 3.99 6.95
CA CYS A 16 15.12 3.01 5.88
C CYS A 16 14.79 3.64 4.53
N THR A 17 15.77 3.70 3.63
CA THR A 17 15.67 4.27 2.28
C THR A 17 14.91 3.36 1.31
N TYR A 18 13.80 2.76 1.75
CA TYR A 18 12.95 1.97 0.86
C TYR A 18 12.07 2.92 0.05
N VAL A 19 12.57 3.29 -1.14
CA VAL A 19 12.03 4.40 -1.96
C VAL A 19 10.73 4.05 -2.70
N HIS A 20 10.43 2.76 -2.90
CA HIS A 20 9.36 2.35 -3.81
C HIS A 20 8.21 1.64 -3.08
N PRO A 21 7.05 2.30 -2.96
CA PRO A 21 5.83 1.65 -2.50
C PRO A 21 5.46 0.53 -3.47
N GLN A 22 5.29 -0.69 -2.96
CA GLN A 22 4.84 -1.82 -3.78
C GLN A 22 3.32 -1.88 -3.80
N ASP A 23 2.75 -2.05 -4.98
CA ASP A 23 1.34 -2.37 -5.15
C ASP A 23 1.12 -3.84 -4.73
N ILE A 24 0.44 -4.05 -3.61
CA ILE A 24 0.24 -5.39 -3.03
C ILE A 24 -1.09 -6.00 -3.50
N ILE A 25 -2.15 -5.20 -3.51
CA ILE A 25 -3.52 -5.65 -3.81
C ILE A 25 -4.19 -4.64 -4.75
N ARG A 26 -4.90 -5.14 -5.76
CA ARG A 26 -5.87 -4.36 -6.54
C ARG A 26 -7.26 -4.47 -5.91
N ALA A 27 -7.93 -3.35 -5.72
CA ALA A 27 -9.25 -3.26 -5.13
C ALA A 27 -10.26 -2.70 -6.15
N VAL A 28 -11.54 -3.03 -5.95
CA VAL A 28 -12.64 -2.60 -6.82
C VAL A 28 -13.07 -1.15 -6.54
N ASN A 29 -12.91 -0.70 -5.29
CA ASN A 29 -13.27 0.65 -4.84
C ASN A 29 -12.38 1.08 -3.65
N TYR A 30 -12.53 2.34 -3.24
CA TYR A 30 -11.76 2.90 -2.12
C TYR A 30 -12.05 2.18 -0.80
N GLU A 31 -13.32 1.90 -0.49
CA GLU A 31 -13.72 1.23 0.76
C GLU A 31 -13.06 -0.14 0.92
N SER A 32 -13.02 -0.92 -0.15
CA SER A 32 -12.36 -2.22 -0.19
C SER A 32 -10.85 -2.08 0.02
N SER A 33 -10.20 -1.10 -0.61
CA SER A 33 -8.77 -0.84 -0.41
C SER A 33 -8.46 -0.42 1.03
N TYR A 34 -9.35 0.38 1.65
CA TYR A 34 -9.20 0.84 3.02
C TYR A 34 -9.37 -0.31 4.02
N ALA A 35 -10.43 -1.11 3.86
CA ALA A 35 -10.67 -2.28 4.71
C ALA A 35 -9.52 -3.29 4.62
N MET A 36 -8.98 -3.53 3.41
CA MET A 36 -7.81 -4.39 3.22
C MET A 36 -6.56 -3.84 3.86
N ALA A 37 -6.28 -2.54 3.73
CA ALA A 37 -5.14 -1.92 4.38
C ALA A 37 -5.21 -2.06 5.92
N LEU A 38 -6.39 -1.85 6.52
CA LEU A 38 -6.58 -2.06 7.96
C LEU A 38 -6.34 -3.51 8.37
N MET A 39 -6.95 -4.47 7.66
CA MET A 39 -6.75 -5.90 7.94
C MET A 39 -5.28 -6.31 7.83
N LEU A 40 -4.56 -5.81 6.84
CA LEU A 40 -3.14 -6.14 6.65
C LEU A 40 -2.23 -5.53 7.73
N ASN A 41 -2.55 -4.33 8.23
CA ASN A 41 -1.81 -3.75 9.35
C ASN A 41 -2.09 -4.46 10.68
N ASP A 42 -3.25 -5.12 10.82
CA ASP A 42 -3.61 -5.86 12.04
C ASP A 42 -2.93 -7.23 12.13
N ILE A 43 -2.39 -7.73 11.01
CA ILE A 43 -1.62 -8.98 10.97
C ILE A 43 -0.15 -8.64 11.30
N PRO A 44 0.35 -8.99 12.50
CA PRO A 44 1.74 -8.74 12.86
C PRO A 44 2.68 -9.48 11.91
N SER A 45 3.70 -8.77 11.42
CA SER A 45 4.73 -9.31 10.54
C SER A 45 4.22 -9.94 9.23
N TYR A 46 3.07 -9.47 8.71
CA TYR A 46 2.58 -9.91 7.40
C TYR A 46 3.62 -9.69 6.29
N MET A 47 4.30 -8.56 6.32
CA MET A 47 5.41 -8.25 5.42
C MET A 47 6.46 -7.40 6.12
N SER A 48 7.72 -7.82 6.01
CA SER A 48 8.87 -7.06 6.47
C SER A 48 9.52 -6.33 5.30
N CYS A 49 10.07 -5.15 5.55
CA CYS A 49 10.78 -4.38 4.55
C CYS A 49 12.00 -5.18 4.07
N PRO A 50 12.15 -5.43 2.76
CA PRO A 50 13.28 -6.22 2.25
C PRO A 50 14.63 -5.50 2.43
N SER A 51 14.63 -4.18 2.67
CA SER A 51 15.86 -3.41 2.84
C SER A 51 16.39 -3.38 4.27
N CYS A 52 15.53 -3.43 5.29
CA CYS A 52 15.93 -3.21 6.68
C CYS A 52 15.23 -4.12 7.69
N GLY A 53 14.34 -5.01 7.27
CA GLY A 53 13.66 -5.99 8.12
C GLY A 53 12.56 -5.43 9.04
N ASN A 54 12.36 -4.10 9.07
CA ASN A 54 11.28 -3.48 9.84
C ASN A 54 9.90 -3.81 9.28
N ASP A 55 8.87 -3.68 10.10
CA ASP A 55 7.49 -3.88 9.66
C ASP A 55 7.07 -2.88 8.57
N MET A 56 6.31 -3.38 7.60
CA MET A 56 5.70 -2.55 6.57
C MET A 56 4.31 -2.08 7.00
N HIS A 57 3.96 -0.86 6.61
CA HIS A 57 2.64 -0.30 6.78
C HIS A 57 1.88 -0.29 5.47
N PHE A 58 0.61 -0.68 5.53
CA PHE A 58 -0.29 -0.75 4.38
C PHE A 58 -1.23 0.45 4.36
N TYR A 59 -1.49 0.99 3.18
CA TYR A 59 -2.42 2.12 3.02
C TYR A 59 -3.17 2.03 1.69
N PRO A 60 -4.42 2.53 1.64
CA PRO A 60 -5.17 2.59 0.39
C PRO A 60 -4.55 3.63 -0.56
N TYR A 61 -4.54 3.32 -1.84
CA TYR A 61 -4.05 4.18 -2.89
C TYR A 61 -5.02 4.19 -4.07
N ALA A 62 -5.47 5.37 -4.46
CA ALA A 62 -6.35 5.56 -5.60
C ALA A 62 -5.57 6.22 -6.74
N LEU A 63 -5.54 5.59 -7.90
CA LEU A 63 -5.06 6.16 -9.14
C LEU A 63 -6.23 6.75 -9.90
N VAL A 64 -6.09 8.02 -10.24
CA VAL A 64 -6.86 8.67 -11.30
C VAL A 64 -5.95 8.66 -12.51
N GLU A 65 -6.05 7.65 -13.39
CA GLU A 65 -5.48 7.78 -14.73
C GLU A 65 -6.35 8.79 -15.47
N GLU A 66 -5.87 10.03 -15.52
CA GLU A 66 -6.30 10.95 -16.55
C GLU A 66 -5.85 10.33 -17.88
N TRP A 67 -6.81 9.93 -18.71
CA TRP A 67 -6.54 9.62 -20.11
C TRP A 67 -6.10 10.93 -20.79
N GLY A 68 -4.80 11.21 -20.73
CA GLY A 68 -4.17 12.40 -21.28
C GLY A 68 -3.42 12.09 -22.56
N THR A 69 -4.13 12.23 -23.68
CA THR A 69 -3.71 12.66 -25.04
C THR A 69 -2.53 11.99 -25.72
#